data_AF-A0A2N2PCM2-F1
#
_entry.id   AF-A0A2N2PCM2-F1
#
_cell.length_a   1.000
_cell.length_b   1.000
_cell.length_c   1.000
_cell.angle_alpha   90.00
_cell.angle_beta   90.00
_cell.angle_gamma   90.00
#
_symmetry.space_group_name_H-M   'P 1'
#
loop_
_entity.id
_entity.type
_entity.pdbx_description
1 polymer ?
#
loop_
_entity_poly.entity_id
_entity_poly.type
_entity_poly.pdbx_seq_one_letter_code
_entity_poly.pdbx_strand_id
1 'polypeptide(L)'
;MAIKVKVPYLTSYSCPNVCVMCGNAPGPGMNWSINKSIATGSKGTTMLLFSFPLCQECDTAIEVKMSTEFLKILFRFLAIAVLFLGAILDKKYFGELGMIFYISIALSILCLILGNVLPNEINQKGFTSEQRERRKRVKQSAEISSIKTPNFLNKNGSIIFIFENQNFATGFSLMNSGEILS
;
A
#
# COMPACT_ATOMS: atom_id res chain seq x y z
N MET A 1 1.88 -21.01 3.92
CA MET A 1 1.00 -21.33 2.78
C MET A 1 -0.18 -20.40 2.91
N ALA A 2 -0.41 -19.56 1.90
CA ALA A 2 -1.50 -18.60 1.96
C ALA A 2 -2.84 -19.29 1.71
N ILE A 3 -3.82 -19.06 2.59
CA ILE A 3 -5.15 -19.64 2.55
C ILE A 3 -6.11 -18.64 1.94
N LYS A 4 -6.86 -19.08 0.92
CA LYS A 4 -7.89 -18.28 0.27
C LYS A 4 -9.22 -18.52 0.96
N VAL A 5 -9.89 -17.45 1.40
CA VAL A 5 -11.21 -17.49 2.02
C VAL A 5 -12.17 -16.66 1.19
N LYS A 6 -13.17 -17.31 0.61
CA LYS A 6 -14.23 -16.68 -0.17
C LYS A 6 -15.42 -16.41 0.74
N VAL A 7 -15.77 -15.15 0.92
CA VAL A 7 -16.92 -14.71 1.73
C VAL A 7 -17.95 -14.00 0.86
N PRO A 8 -19.23 -14.00 1.25
CA PRO A 8 -20.23 -13.13 0.63
C PRO A 8 -19.81 -11.66 0.71
N TYR A 9 -20.27 -10.84 -0.24
CA TYR A 9 -20.07 -9.40 -0.20
C TYR A 9 -20.96 -8.78 0.89
N LEU A 10 -20.34 -8.27 1.96
CA LEU A 10 -21.01 -7.68 3.12
C LEU A 10 -20.52 -6.24 3.35
N THR A 11 -21.31 -5.45 4.06
CA THR A 11 -20.93 -4.08 4.48
C THR A 11 -19.90 -4.06 5.60
N SER A 12 -19.84 -5.13 6.40
CA SER A 12 -18.92 -5.31 7.51
C SER A 12 -18.56 -6.78 7.67
N TYR A 13 -17.34 -7.05 8.12
CA TYR A 13 -16.86 -8.40 8.41
C TYR A 13 -16.43 -8.50 9.87
N SER A 14 -16.74 -9.63 10.48
CA SER A 14 -16.28 -9.98 11.83
C SER A 14 -14.89 -10.58 11.76
N CYS A 15 -13.98 -10.11 12.60
CA CYS A 15 -12.64 -10.69 12.70
C CYS A 15 -12.51 -11.56 13.95
N PRO A 16 -11.78 -12.68 13.88
CA PRO A 16 -11.36 -13.41 15.06
C PRO A 16 -10.58 -12.50 16.01
N ASN A 17 -10.74 -12.71 17.32
CA ASN A 17 -10.04 -11.94 18.35
C ASN A 17 -8.57 -12.38 18.52
N VAL A 18 -7.83 -12.45 17.40
CA VAL A 18 -6.41 -12.81 17.33
C VAL A 18 -5.73 -12.00 16.22
N CYS A 19 -4.43 -11.79 16.35
CA CYS A 19 -3.62 -11.07 15.38
C CYS A 19 -3.62 -11.78 14.02
N VAL A 20 -3.94 -11.05 12.94
CA VAL A 20 -3.99 -11.58 11.56
C VAL A 20 -2.65 -12.15 11.09
N MET A 21 -1.52 -11.63 11.62
CA MET A 21 -0.19 -12.13 11.27
C MET A 21 0.18 -13.38 12.08
N CYS A 22 0.20 -13.29 13.42
CA CYS A 22 0.82 -14.31 14.27
C CYS A 22 -0.17 -15.13 15.14
N GLY A 23 -1.43 -14.72 15.24
CA GLY A 23 -2.43 -15.39 16.08
C GLY A 23 -2.36 -15.05 17.58
N ASN A 24 -1.46 -14.17 18.01
CA ASN A 24 -1.42 -13.67 19.39
C ASN A 24 -2.64 -12.80 19.72
N ALA A 25 -2.89 -12.54 21.00
CA ALA A 25 -3.93 -11.63 21.44
C ALA A 25 -3.79 -10.23 20.76
N PRO A 26 -4.89 -9.65 20.27
CA PRO A 26 -4.84 -8.35 19.62
C PRO A 26 -4.62 -7.24 20.64
N GLY A 27 -3.89 -6.20 20.23
CA GLY A 27 -3.71 -5.00 21.03
C GLY A 27 -4.91 -4.07 20.91
N PRO A 28 -5.20 -3.25 21.94
CA PRO A 28 -6.32 -2.33 21.92
C PRO A 28 -6.15 -1.27 20.82
N GLY A 29 -7.07 -1.24 19.85
CA GLY A 29 -7.07 -0.25 18.76
C GLY A 29 -6.01 -0.48 17.66
N MET A 30 -5.27 -1.58 17.72
CA MET A 30 -4.18 -1.88 16.78
C MET A 30 -4.71 -2.65 15.58
N ASN A 31 -4.77 -2.00 14.42
CA ASN A 31 -5.36 -2.57 13.22
C ASN A 31 -4.50 -2.31 11.98
N TRP A 32 -4.38 -3.34 11.14
CA TRP A 32 -3.81 -3.23 9.80
C TRP A 32 -4.91 -3.00 8.77
N SER A 33 -4.83 -1.90 8.05
CA SER A 33 -5.81 -1.55 7.01
C SER A 33 -5.33 -1.94 5.62
N ILE A 34 -6.18 -2.66 4.88
CA ILE A 34 -5.98 -2.99 3.47
C ILE A 34 -7.03 -2.26 2.66
N ASN A 35 -6.55 -1.50 1.68
CA ASN A 35 -7.38 -0.77 0.74
C ASN A 35 -7.38 -1.46 -0.61
N LYS A 36 -8.56 -1.72 -1.16
CA LYS A 36 -8.70 -2.14 -2.56
C LYS A 36 -9.77 -1.32 -3.27
N SER A 37 -9.34 -0.62 -4.31
CA SER A 37 -10.20 0.10 -5.23
C SER A 37 -10.75 -0.84 -6.30
N ILE A 38 -12.06 -0.82 -6.49
CA ILE A 38 -12.75 -1.60 -7.52
C ILE A 38 -13.39 -0.63 -8.51
N ALA A 39 -13.19 -0.87 -9.80
CA ALA A 39 -13.99 -0.23 -10.83
C ALA A 39 -15.40 -0.82 -10.83
N THR A 40 -16.38 -0.02 -10.40
CA THR A 40 -17.81 -0.35 -10.48
C THR A 40 -18.38 0.22 -11.77
N GLY A 41 -18.38 -0.58 -12.83
CA GLY A 41 -19.06 -0.26 -14.09
C GLY A 41 -18.75 1.12 -14.67
N SER A 42 -19.74 1.74 -15.32
CA SER A 42 -19.53 2.89 -16.21
C SER A 42 -19.19 4.22 -15.54
N LYS A 43 -19.32 4.39 -14.20
CA LYS A 43 -19.19 5.74 -13.59
C LYS A 43 -18.62 5.82 -12.15
N GLY A 44 -18.02 4.77 -11.58
CA GLY A 44 -17.50 4.89 -10.21
C GLY A 44 -16.36 3.95 -9.85
N THR A 45 -15.45 4.43 -9.01
CA THR A 45 -14.47 3.59 -8.31
C THR A 45 -14.89 3.52 -6.84
N THR A 46 -15.19 2.33 -6.34
CA THR A 46 -15.50 2.12 -4.92
C THR A 46 -14.24 1.67 -4.21
N MET A 47 -13.86 2.36 -3.13
CA MET A 47 -12.74 1.95 -2.27
C MET A 47 -13.30 1.11 -1.12
N LEU A 48 -12.82 -0.13 -1.01
CA LEU A 48 -13.09 -0.95 0.17
C LEU A 48 -11.88 -0.89 1.10
N LEU A 49 -12.13 -0.46 2.34
CA LEU A 49 -11.18 -0.41 3.44
C LEU A 49 -11.53 -1.55 4.40
N PHE A 50 -10.61 -2.48 4.60
CA PHE A 50 -10.74 -3.56 5.57
C PHE A 50 -9.66 -3.46 6.63
N SER A 51 -10.06 -3.46 7.89
CA SER A 51 -9.16 -3.40 9.03
C SER A 51 -9.08 -4.77 9.71
N PHE A 52 -7.86 -5.26 9.91
CA PHE A 52 -7.59 -6.53 10.56
C PHE A 52 -6.83 -6.31 11.87
N PRO A 53 -7.17 -7.03 12.94
CA PRO A 53 -6.54 -6.85 14.24
C PRO A 53 -5.07 -7.28 14.23
N LEU A 54 -4.22 -6.49 14.90
CA LEU A 54 -2.80 -6.80 15.13
C LEU A 54 -2.50 -6.91 16.63
N CYS A 55 -1.44 -7.65 16.96
CA CYS A 55 -0.82 -7.56 18.29
C CYS A 55 0.18 -6.40 18.35
N GLN A 56 0.52 -5.98 19.57
CA GLN A 56 1.42 -4.85 19.83
C GLN A 56 2.79 -4.97 19.16
N GLU A 57 3.35 -6.18 19.10
CA GLU A 57 4.65 -6.42 18.45
C GLU A 57 4.57 -6.31 16.91
N CYS A 58 3.40 -6.59 16.33
CA CYS A 58 3.20 -6.49 14.88
C CYS A 58 2.86 -5.05 14.47
N ASP A 59 2.14 -4.32 15.32
CA ASP A 59 1.77 -2.93 15.10
C ASP A 59 2.98 -1.98 15.18
N THR A 60 3.81 -2.16 16.21
CA THR A 60 5.09 -1.42 16.37
C THR A 60 6.06 -1.62 15.20
N ALA A 61 5.97 -2.73 14.48
CA ALA A 61 6.77 -2.97 13.28
C ALA A 61 6.29 -2.18 12.04
N ILE A 62 5.07 -1.63 12.08
CA ILE A 62 4.45 -0.89 10.97
C ILE A 62 4.47 0.61 11.22
N GLU A 63 4.53 1.04 12.48
CA GLU A 63 4.53 2.43 12.90
C GLU A 63 5.59 3.23 12.12
N VAL A 64 5.10 4.08 11.20
CA VAL A 64 5.95 4.77 10.23
C VAL A 64 6.59 5.98 10.90
N LYS A 65 7.89 5.93 11.12
CA LYS A 65 8.68 7.13 11.41
C LYS A 65 8.81 7.97 10.12
N MET A 66 8.14 9.12 10.13
CA MET A 66 8.16 10.24 9.18
C MET A 66 7.52 10.05 7.80
N SER A 67 6.67 11.01 7.44
CA SER A 67 6.08 11.20 6.11
C SER A 67 7.16 11.55 5.09
N THR A 68 7.74 10.56 4.42
CA THR A 68 8.66 10.78 3.30
C THR A 68 7.95 11.13 1.99
N GLU A 69 6.62 11.12 1.97
CA GLU A 69 5.84 11.56 0.81
C GLU A 69 6.09 13.04 0.50
N PHE A 70 6.29 13.87 1.53
CA PHE A 70 6.70 15.26 1.36
C PHE A 70 8.05 15.38 0.62
N LEU A 71 9.03 14.52 0.96
CA LEU A 71 10.33 14.49 0.28
C LEU A 71 10.18 14.12 -1.20
N LYS A 72 9.35 13.12 -1.54
CA LYS A 72 9.08 12.75 -2.94
C LYS A 72 8.49 13.93 -3.72
N ILE A 73 7.54 14.64 -3.12
CA ILE A 73 6.91 15.83 -3.72
C ILE A 73 7.95 16.94 -3.92
N LEU A 74 8.78 17.21 -2.91
CA LEU A 74 9.83 18.22 -2.96
C LEU A 74 10.81 17.97 -4.12
N PHE A 75 11.29 16.73 -4.29
CA PHE A 75 12.20 16.39 -5.39
C PHE A 75 11.56 16.51 -6.78
N ARG A 76 10.25 16.28 -6.91
CA ARG A 76 9.52 16.54 -8.17
C ARG A 76 9.46 18.02 -8.49
N PHE A 77 9.16 18.87 -7.50
CA PHE A 77 9.19 20.32 -7.68
C PHE A 77 10.59 20.82 -8.03
N LEU A 78 11.63 20.27 -7.39
CA LEU A 78 13.02 20.59 -7.68
C LEU A 78 13.39 20.23 -9.13
N ALA A 79 13.02 19.04 -9.61
CA ALA A 79 13.28 18.62 -10.99
C ALA A 79 12.60 19.55 -12.01
N ILE A 80 11.35 19.96 -11.75
CA ILE A 80 10.64 20.92 -12.60
C ILE A 80 11.35 22.29 -12.58
N ALA A 81 11.73 22.77 -11.40
CA ALA A 81 12.41 24.06 -11.26
C ALA A 81 13.75 24.08 -12.01
N VAL A 82 14.53 22.99 -11.95
CA VAL A 82 15.82 22.86 -12.65
C VAL A 82 15.62 22.86 -14.17
N LEU A 83 14.61 22.15 -14.71
CA LEU A 83 14.27 22.20 -16.14
C LEU A 83 13.90 23.61 -16.60
N PHE A 84 13.02 24.30 -15.84
CA PHE A 84 12.58 25.65 -16.18
C PHE A 84 13.74 26.65 -16.15
N LEU A 85 14.58 26.60 -15.10
CA LEU A 85 15.75 27.45 -15.00
C LEU A 85 16.76 27.17 -16.12
N GLY A 86 16.99 25.90 -16.44
CA GLY A 86 17.83 25.50 -17.56
C GLY A 86 17.38 26.09 -18.88
N ALA A 87 16.09 25.96 -19.22
CA ALA A 87 15.53 26.52 -20.45
C ALA A 87 15.59 28.06 -20.51
N ILE A 88 15.35 28.75 -19.38
CA ILE A 88 15.43 30.21 -19.31
C ILE A 88 16.88 30.68 -19.51
N LEU A 89 17.83 30.05 -18.82
CA LEU A 89 19.24 30.41 -18.90
C LEU A 89 19.79 30.14 -20.30
N ASP A 90 19.49 28.98 -20.87
CA ASP A 90 19.97 28.60 -22.19
C ASP A 90 19.43 29.54 -23.29
N LYS A 91 18.14 29.89 -23.23
CA LYS A 91 17.56 30.93 -24.11
C LYS A 91 18.21 32.31 -23.93
N LYS A 92 18.56 32.68 -22.70
CA LYS A 92 19.16 33.99 -22.39
C LYS A 92 20.60 34.12 -22.87
N TYR A 93 21.39 33.04 -22.76
CA TYR A 93 22.82 33.08 -23.05
C TYR A 93 23.20 32.58 -24.44
N PHE A 94 22.43 31.65 -25.02
CA PHE A 94 22.78 30.97 -26.28
C PHE A 94 21.76 31.14 -27.41
N GLY A 95 20.54 31.60 -27.10
CA GLY A 95 19.50 31.90 -28.11
C GLY A 95 18.83 30.66 -28.74
N GLU A 96 19.46 29.48 -28.67
CA GLU A 96 18.95 28.16 -29.09
C GLU A 96 19.12 27.13 -27.96
N LEU A 97 18.57 25.91 -28.15
CA LEU A 97 18.71 24.79 -27.21
C LEU A 97 20.15 24.25 -27.20
N GLY A 98 21.00 24.83 -26.36
CA GLY A 98 22.41 24.53 -26.18
C GLY A 98 22.72 23.59 -25.01
N MET A 99 24.01 23.50 -24.65
CA MET A 99 24.50 22.56 -23.62
C MET A 99 23.84 22.75 -22.24
N ILE A 100 23.43 23.97 -21.87
CA ILE A 100 22.82 24.22 -20.55
C ILE A 100 21.48 23.51 -20.44
N PHE A 101 20.69 23.46 -21.53
CA PHE A 101 19.44 22.73 -21.54
C PHE A 101 19.65 21.23 -21.32
N TYR A 102 20.62 20.61 -22.01
CA TYR A 102 20.94 19.19 -21.81
C TYR A 102 21.45 18.87 -20.39
N ILE A 103 22.28 19.75 -19.81
CA ILE A 103 22.74 19.61 -18.42
C ILE A 103 21.55 19.69 -17.45
N SER A 104 20.61 20.60 -17.69
CA SER A 104 19.41 20.73 -16.86
C SER A 104 18.50 19.50 -16.94
N ILE A 105 18.38 18.86 -18.11
CA ILE A 105 17.68 17.59 -18.28
C ILE A 105 18.34 16.50 -17.43
N ALA A 106 19.66 16.34 -17.53
CA ALA A 106 20.40 15.34 -16.78
C ALA A 106 20.25 15.53 -15.26
N LEU A 107 20.36 16.77 -14.76
CA LEU A 107 20.14 17.11 -13.36
C LEU A 107 18.71 16.84 -12.89
N SER A 108 17.73 17.07 -13.75
CA SER A 108 16.32 16.84 -13.42
C SER A 108 16.00 15.35 -13.34
N ILE A 109 16.56 14.54 -14.24
CA ILE A 109 16.49 13.08 -14.15
C ILE A 109 17.15 12.59 -12.86
N LEU A 110 18.32 13.12 -12.50
CA LEU A 110 19.00 12.79 -11.25
C LEU A 110 18.15 13.15 -10.02
N CYS A 111 17.49 14.31 -10.01
CA CYS A 111 16.57 14.72 -8.93
C CYS A 111 15.39 13.75 -8.79
N LEU A 112 14.83 13.27 -9.90
CA LEU A 112 13.76 12.27 -9.88
C LEU A 112 14.23 10.91 -9.36
N ILE A 113 15.43 10.46 -9.74
CA ILE A 113 16.03 9.22 -9.22
C ILE A 113 16.24 9.35 -7.70
N LEU A 114 16.88 10.44 -7.25
CA LEU A 114 17.12 10.69 -5.84
C LEU A 114 15.82 10.83 -5.04
N GLY A 115 14.80 11.47 -5.62
CA GLY A 115 13.47 11.58 -5.04
C GLY A 115 12.73 10.25 -4.88
N ASN A 116 13.14 9.20 -5.57
CA ASN A 116 12.61 7.85 -5.36
C ASN A 116 13.48 7.03 -4.40
N VAL A 117 14.80 7.17 -4.45
CA VAL A 117 15.74 6.38 -3.64
C VAL A 117 15.82 6.88 -2.20
N LEU A 118 16.08 8.18 -1.98
CA LEU A 118 16.32 8.74 -0.65
C LEU A 118 15.11 8.59 0.29
N PRO A 119 13.86 8.89 -0.13
CA PRO A 119 12.69 8.63 0.69
C PRO A 119 12.54 7.16 1.11
N ASN A 120 12.88 6.22 0.22
CA ASN A 120 12.79 4.80 0.50
C ASN A 120 13.88 4.35 1.48
N GLU A 121 15.11 4.85 1.33
CA GLU A 121 16.21 4.61 2.27
C GLU A 121 15.94 5.23 3.64
N ILE A 122 15.45 6.47 3.70
CA ILE A 122 15.12 7.17 4.96
C ILE A 122 13.98 6.45 5.69
N ASN A 123 12.94 6.02 4.98
CA ASN A 123 11.86 5.19 5.53
C ASN A 123 12.33 3.85 6.11
N GLN A 124 13.49 3.37 5.68
CA GLN A 124 14.09 2.12 6.15
C GLN A 124 15.21 2.37 7.18
N LYS A 125 15.67 3.61 7.33
CA LYS A 125 16.75 4.00 8.23
C LYS A 125 16.22 4.05 9.65
N GLY A 126 16.74 3.17 10.51
CA GLY A 126 16.29 3.02 11.89
C GLY A 126 15.43 1.78 12.15
N PHE A 127 15.06 1.01 11.11
CA PHE A 127 14.49 -0.32 11.28
C PHE A 127 15.59 -1.39 11.29
N THR A 128 15.55 -2.29 12.27
CA THR A 128 16.39 -3.49 12.25
C THR A 128 15.99 -4.40 11.08
N SER A 129 16.88 -5.29 10.64
CA SER A 129 16.57 -6.30 9.60
C SER A 129 15.31 -7.11 9.96
N GLU A 130 15.18 -7.46 11.24
CA GLU A 130 14.03 -8.16 11.80
C GLU A 130 12.74 -7.35 11.65
N GLN A 131 12.75 -6.05 11.95
CA GLN A 131 11.57 -5.20 11.79
C GLN A 131 11.17 -5.04 10.32
N ARG A 132 12.14 -4.97 9.40
CA ARG A 132 11.85 -4.91 7.96
C ARG A 132 11.16 -6.18 7.46
N GLU A 133 11.66 -7.34 7.87
CA GLU A 133 11.03 -8.62 7.55
C GLU A 133 9.66 -8.74 8.21
N ARG A 134 9.51 -8.29 9.45
CA ARG A 134 8.23 -8.30 10.16
C ARG A 134 7.20 -7.41 9.47
N ARG A 135 7.58 -6.21 9.02
CA ARG A 135 6.72 -5.32 8.23
C ARG A 135 6.31 -5.95 6.91
N LYS A 136 7.23 -6.63 6.22
CA LYS A 136 6.91 -7.37 4.98
C LYS A 136 5.89 -8.47 5.26
N ARG A 137 6.07 -9.24 6.34
CA ARG A 137 5.13 -10.29 6.77
C ARG A 137 3.77 -9.73 7.16
N VAL A 138 3.68 -8.58 7.85
CA VAL A 138 2.37 -7.98 8.13
C VAL A 138 1.67 -7.53 6.84
N LYS A 139 2.39 -6.90 5.90
CA LYS A 139 1.80 -6.54 4.60
C LYS A 139 1.30 -7.73 3.79
N GLN A 140 1.91 -8.91 3.98
CA GLN A 140 1.50 -10.17 3.35
C GLN A 140 0.48 -10.95 4.18
N SER A 141 0.23 -10.56 5.43
CA SER A 141 -0.62 -11.33 6.35
C SER A 141 -2.07 -11.44 5.89
N ALA A 142 -2.55 -10.41 5.19
CA ALA A 142 -3.83 -10.39 4.52
C ALA A 142 -3.69 -9.69 3.16
N GLU A 143 -4.41 -10.19 2.16
CA GLU A 143 -4.55 -9.56 0.84
C GLU A 143 -5.97 -9.81 0.33
N ILE A 144 -6.48 -8.92 -0.50
CA ILE A 144 -7.76 -9.13 -1.19
C ILE A 144 -7.44 -9.51 -2.63
N SER A 145 -7.72 -10.75 -3.03
CA SER A 145 -7.44 -11.24 -4.38
C SER A 145 -8.45 -10.72 -5.39
N SER A 146 -9.73 -10.90 -5.12
CA SER A 146 -10.80 -10.50 -6.05
C SER A 146 -12.05 -10.07 -5.30
N ILE A 147 -12.78 -9.13 -5.91
CA ILE A 147 -14.06 -8.64 -5.41
C ILE A 147 -15.05 -8.73 -6.57
N LYS A 148 -16.15 -9.45 -6.36
CA LYS A 148 -17.30 -9.53 -7.24
C LYS A 148 -18.44 -8.78 -6.55
N THR A 149 -18.75 -7.59 -7.03
CA THR A 149 -19.88 -6.82 -6.50
C THR A 149 -21.20 -7.45 -6.93
N PRO A 150 -22.25 -7.41 -6.09
CA PRO A 150 -23.58 -7.82 -6.50
C PRO A 150 -24.06 -6.90 -7.62
N ASN A 151 -24.55 -7.49 -8.71
CA ASN A 151 -25.11 -6.79 -9.87
C ASN A 151 -26.54 -7.26 -10.14
N PHE A 152 -27.26 -6.58 -11.02
CA PHE A 152 -28.66 -6.92 -11.35
C PHE A 152 -28.85 -8.38 -11.80
N LEU A 153 -27.83 -8.94 -12.49
CA LEU A 153 -27.81 -10.34 -12.95
C LEU A 153 -27.29 -11.33 -11.90
N ASN A 154 -26.56 -10.88 -10.90
CA ASN A 154 -25.90 -11.73 -9.92
C ASN A 154 -26.05 -11.10 -8.53
N LYS A 155 -27.14 -11.46 -7.85
CA LYS A 155 -27.51 -10.89 -6.54
C LYS A 155 -26.51 -11.24 -5.43
N ASN A 156 -25.67 -12.25 -5.65
CA ASN A 156 -24.71 -12.74 -4.67
C ASN A 156 -23.29 -12.29 -5.06
N GLY A 157 -22.86 -11.16 -4.52
CA GLY A 157 -21.46 -10.74 -4.59
C GLY A 157 -20.57 -11.61 -3.69
N SER A 158 -19.27 -11.64 -3.97
CA SER A 158 -18.28 -12.34 -3.12
C SER A 158 -16.94 -11.63 -3.10
N ILE A 159 -16.19 -11.81 -2.02
CA ILE A 159 -14.83 -11.31 -1.85
C ILE A 159 -13.92 -12.50 -1.54
N ILE A 160 -12.76 -12.57 -2.19
CA ILE A 160 -11.73 -13.55 -1.87
C ILE A 160 -10.62 -12.84 -1.12
N PHE A 161 -10.48 -13.19 0.16
CA PHE A 161 -9.35 -12.81 1.00
C PHE A 161 -8.27 -13.90 0.95
N ILE A 162 -7.02 -13.49 1.07
CA ILE A 162 -5.86 -14.37 1.21
C ILE A 162 -5.26 -14.08 2.57
N PHE A 163 -5.04 -15.10 3.39
CA PHE A 163 -4.43 -14.97 4.71
C PHE A 163 -3.22 -15.91 4.83
N GLU A 164 -2.14 -15.44 5.42
CA GLU A 164 -0.97 -16.31 5.72
C GLU A 164 -1.17 -17.15 6.99
N ASN A 165 -1.99 -16.67 7.93
CA ASN A 165 -2.27 -17.36 9.18
C ASN A 165 -3.50 -18.27 9.06
N GLN A 166 -3.29 -19.58 9.19
CA GLN A 166 -4.35 -20.58 9.05
C GLN A 166 -5.46 -20.45 10.10
N ASN A 167 -5.10 -20.24 11.37
CA ASN A 167 -6.07 -20.12 12.45
C ASN A 167 -6.95 -18.87 12.26
N PHE A 168 -6.34 -17.77 11.82
CA PHE A 168 -7.08 -16.56 11.47
C PHE A 168 -8.01 -16.82 10.28
N ALA A 169 -7.52 -17.46 9.21
CA ALA A 169 -8.31 -17.78 8.02
C ALA A 169 -9.54 -18.64 8.35
N THR A 170 -9.36 -19.69 9.16
CA THR A 170 -10.46 -20.57 9.58
C THR A 170 -11.47 -19.84 10.46
N GLY A 171 -11.00 -19.06 11.45
CA GLY A 171 -11.90 -18.27 12.29
C GLY A 171 -12.67 -17.23 11.48
N PHE A 172 -12.01 -16.54 10.55
CA PHE A 172 -12.61 -15.56 9.67
C PHE A 172 -13.66 -16.20 8.74
N SER A 173 -13.36 -17.39 8.21
CA SER A 173 -14.31 -18.18 7.42
C SER A 173 -15.56 -18.51 8.21
N LEU A 174 -15.43 -19.01 9.45
CA LEU A 174 -16.56 -19.38 10.30
C LEU A 174 -17.44 -18.17 10.67
N MET A 175 -16.82 -17.04 11.01
CA MET A 175 -17.54 -15.83 11.44
C MET A 175 -18.27 -15.10 10.31
N ASN A 176 -17.87 -15.30 9.05
CA ASN A 176 -18.41 -14.56 7.91
C ASN A 176 -19.07 -15.46 6.86
N SER A 177 -19.44 -16.70 7.23
CA SER A 177 -20.03 -17.69 6.32
C SER A 177 -19.16 -17.90 5.06
N GLY A 178 -17.84 -17.90 5.25
CA GLY A 178 -16.86 -18.07 4.20
C GLY A 178 -16.59 -19.54 3.87
N GLU A 179 -16.09 -19.75 2.66
CA GLU A 179 -15.61 -21.02 2.12
C GLU A 179 -14.09 -20.94 1.95
N ILE A 180 -13.36 -21.90 2.51
CA ILE A 180 -11.91 -22.02 2.31
C ILE A 180 -11.68 -22.67 0.94
N LEU A 181 -10.97 -21.97 0.06
CA LEU A 181 -10.60 -22.47 -1.26
C LEU A 181 -9.23 -23.15 -1.16
N SER A 182 -9.20 -24.46 -1.42
CA SER A 182 -8.00 -25.29 -1.51
C SER A 182 -7.15 -24.94 -2.74
#